data_AF-A0A2M7A4N0-F1
#
_entry.id   AF-A0A2M7A4N0-F1
#
_cell.length_a   1.000
_cell.length_b   1.000
_cell.length_c   1.000
_cell.angle_alpha   90.00
_cell.angle_beta   90.00
_cell.angle_gamma   90.00
#
_symmetry.space_group_name_H-M   'P 1'
#
loop_
_entity.id
_entity.type
_entity.pdbx_description
1 polymer ?
#
loop_
_entity_poly.entity_id
_entity_poly.type
_entity_poly.pdbx_seq_one_letter_code
_entity_poly.pdbx_strand_id
1 'polypeptide(L)'
;MDIGELKRKFGRDLTFWGGVGAQSVLHQPTRQMIEGVRQTLQVMAPGGRYIAAPCHTLTEEVPWENVLAFYEAMGKYGAYPHPGDQRRVLRSARQVASHKRRC
;
A
#
# COMPACT_ATOMS: atom_id res chain seq x y z
N MET A 1 17.95 1.55 -3.47
CA MET A 1 17.75 3.01 -3.72
C MET A 1 16.86 3.55 -2.61
N ASP A 2 17.15 4.73 -2.07
CA ASP A 2 16.33 5.36 -1.03
C ASP A 2 15.11 6.06 -1.67
N ILE A 3 13.92 5.52 -1.43
CA ILE A 3 12.67 6.03 -1.96
C ILE A 3 12.30 7.41 -1.37
N GLY A 4 12.72 7.70 -0.13
CA GLY A 4 12.47 8.97 0.53
C GLY A 4 13.33 10.10 -0.06
N GLU A 5 14.57 9.81 -0.43
CA GLU A 5 15.41 10.77 -1.16
C GLU A 5 14.81 11.12 -2.53
N LEU A 6 14.38 10.11 -3.29
CA LEU A 6 13.72 10.32 -4.57
C LEU A 6 12.45 11.16 -4.42
N LYS A 7 11.62 10.86 -3.42
CA LYS A 7 10.39 11.62 -3.15
C LYS A 7 10.70 13.07 -2.81
N ARG A 8 11.72 13.35 -1.99
CA ARG A 8 12.14 14.72 -1.67
C ARG A 8 12.64 15.48 -2.89
N LYS A 9 13.43 14.82 -3.74
CA LYS A 9 14.08 15.45 -4.90
C LYS A 9 13.14 15.67 -6.08
N PHE A 10 12.25 14.73 -6.36
CA PHE A 10 11.45 14.72 -7.59
C PHE A 10 9.94 14.59 -7.35
N GLY A 11 9.47 14.44 -6.11
CA GLY A 11 8.05 14.20 -5.81
C GLY A 11 7.11 15.37 -6.10
N ARG A 12 7.65 16.54 -6.45
CA ARG A 12 6.87 17.69 -6.94
C ARG A 12 6.57 17.58 -8.44
N ASP A 13 7.51 17.05 -9.20
CA ASP A 13 7.47 17.06 -10.67
C ASP A 13 7.03 15.71 -11.25
N LEU A 14 7.38 14.60 -10.58
CA LEU A 14 7.11 13.25 -11.06
C LEU A 14 6.05 12.54 -10.22
N THR A 15 5.34 11.63 -10.89
CA THR A 15 4.50 10.63 -10.21
C THR A 15 5.28 9.32 -10.13
N PHE A 16 5.38 8.79 -8.92
CA PHE A 16 6.03 7.50 -8.69
C PHE A 16 5.02 6.36 -8.83
N TRP A 17 5.45 5.27 -9.46
CA TRP A 17 4.71 4.02 -9.53
C TRP A 17 5.61 2.90 -9.00
N GLY A 18 5.06 2.02 -8.16
CA GLY A 18 5.83 0.93 -7.56
C GLY A 18 6.32 1.25 -6.14
N GLY A 19 7.60 1.00 -5.87
CA GLY A 19 8.28 1.34 -4.61
C GLY A 19 8.17 0.30 -3.50
N VAL A 20 7.25 -0.67 -3.61
CA VAL A 20 7.18 -1.80 -2.66
C VAL A 20 8.03 -2.95 -3.19
N GLY A 21 9.08 -3.33 -2.47
CA GLY A 21 10.01 -4.36 -2.94
C GLY A 21 9.43 -5.76 -2.83
N ALA A 22 9.42 -6.53 -3.93
CA ALA A 22 8.97 -7.91 -3.89
C ALA A 22 9.88 -8.77 -2.99
N GLN A 23 11.20 -8.69 -3.25
CA GLN A 23 12.24 -9.44 -2.53
C GLN A 23 12.78 -8.75 -1.26
N SER A 24 12.22 -7.61 -0.85
CA SER A 24 12.59 -6.96 0.41
C SER A 24 11.43 -6.79 1.38
N VAL A 25 10.19 -6.71 0.86
CA VAL A 25 8.98 -6.50 1.64
C VAL A 25 7.99 -7.64 1.43
N LEU A 26 7.62 -7.94 0.17
CA LEU A 26 6.48 -8.83 -0.10
C LEU A 26 6.76 -10.31 0.18
N HIS A 27 8.01 -10.76 0.11
CA HIS A 27 8.41 -12.13 0.46
C HIS A 27 8.55 -12.37 1.98
N GLN A 28 8.54 -11.30 2.80
CA GLN A 28 8.73 -11.40 4.25
C GLN A 28 7.49 -12.01 4.93
N PRO A 29 7.60 -12.53 6.17
CA PRO A 29 6.42 -12.97 6.93
C PRO A 29 5.33 -11.88 6.96
N THR A 30 4.06 -12.26 6.81
CA THR A 30 2.93 -11.33 6.57
C THR A 30 2.90 -10.11 7.49
N ARG A 31 3.17 -10.29 8.80
CA ARG A 31 3.22 -9.18 9.76
C ARG A 31 4.30 -8.15 9.42
N GLN A 32 5.49 -8.61 9.03
CA GLN A 32 6.62 -7.76 8.65
C GLN A 32 6.37 -7.11 7.29
N MET A 33 5.81 -7.87 6.34
CA MET A 33 5.41 -7.36 5.04
C MET A 33 4.43 -6.18 5.18
N ILE A 34 3.37 -6.32 5.99
CA ILE A 34 2.39 -5.25 6.23
C ILE A 34 3.06 -4.01 6.81
N GLU A 35 4.00 -4.17 7.75
CA GLU A 35 4.73 -3.03 8.32
C GLU A 35 5.62 -2.36 7.28
N GLY A 36 6.33 -3.13 6.45
CA GLY A 36 7.14 -2.58 5.35
C GLY A 36 6.29 -1.80 4.34
N VAL A 37 5.12 -2.34 3.97
CA VAL A 37 4.16 -1.65 3.11
C VAL A 37 3.68 -0.34 3.74
N ARG A 38 3.37 -0.36 5.04
CA ARG A 38 2.95 0.84 5.79
C ARG A 38 4.04 1.90 5.79
N GLN A 39 5.30 1.51 5.99
CA GLN A 39 6.45 2.40 5.94
C GLN A 39 6.65 3.00 4.54
N THR A 40 6.54 2.19 3.48
CA THR A 40 6.60 2.68 2.09
C THR A 40 5.52 3.73 1.83
N LEU A 41 4.28 3.46 2.24
CA LEU A 41 3.17 4.41 2.11
C LEU A 41 3.44 5.70 2.89
N GLN A 42 3.94 5.62 4.12
CA GLN A 42 4.26 6.81 4.93
C GLN A 42 5.31 7.71 4.28
N VAL A 43 6.26 7.14 3.56
CA VAL A 43 7.32 7.90 2.88
C VAL A 43 6.83 8.46 1.55
N MET A 44 6.14 7.64 0.74
CA MET A 44 5.86 7.96 -0.66
C MET A 44 4.52 8.64 -0.88
N ALA A 45 3.53 8.40 -0.01
CA ALA A 45 2.18 8.93 -0.17
C ALA A 45 2.06 10.44 0.10
N PRO A 46 2.67 11.03 1.15
CA PRO A 46 2.46 12.45 1.44
C PRO A 46 2.67 13.37 0.22
N GLY A 47 1.72 14.28 0.01
CA GLY A 47 1.72 15.19 -1.14
C GLY A 47 1.15 14.61 -2.45
N GLY A 48 0.61 13.38 -2.44
CA GLY A 48 0.05 12.75 -3.65
C GLY A 48 1.14 12.24 -4.58
N ARG A 49 0.80 12.03 -5.87
CA ARG A 49 1.76 11.65 -6.92
C ARG A 49 2.50 10.34 -6.64
N TYR A 50 1.80 9.37 -6.07
CA TYR A 50 2.33 8.04 -5.83
C TYR A 50 1.24 6.98 -6.03
N ILE A 51 1.55 6.00 -6.88
CA ILE A 51 0.74 4.82 -7.17
C ILE A 51 1.48 3.63 -6.57
N ALA A 52 1.00 3.17 -5.40
CA ALA A 52 1.61 2.03 -4.71
C ALA A 52 1.45 0.74 -5.51
N ALA A 53 2.57 0.09 -5.80
CA ALA A 53 2.64 -1.20 -6.50
C ALA A 53 3.95 -1.92 -6.16
N PRO A 54 4.08 -3.21 -6.49
CA PRO A 54 5.38 -3.88 -6.51
C PRO A 54 6.39 -3.18 -7.44
N CYS A 55 7.68 -3.26 -7.13
CA CYS A 55 8.74 -2.65 -7.95
C CYS A 55 9.02 -3.39 -9.28
N HIS A 56 8.62 -4.66 -9.37
CA HIS A 56 8.68 -5.50 -10.57
C HIS A 56 7.59 -6.57 -10.49
N THR A 57 7.49 -7.42 -11.51
CA THR A 57 6.59 -8.57 -11.55
C THR A 57 6.78 -9.46 -10.32
N LEU A 58 5.68 -9.87 -9.69
CA LEU A 58 5.72 -10.85 -8.60
C LEU A 58 6.05 -12.22 -9.17
N THR A 59 7.02 -12.89 -8.56
CA THR A 59 7.40 -14.27 -8.86
C THR A 59 7.09 -15.18 -7.67
N GLU A 60 7.40 -16.47 -7.78
CA GLU A 60 7.05 -17.53 -6.82
C GLU A 60 7.61 -17.34 -5.40
N GLU A 61 8.53 -16.40 -5.18
CA GLU A 61 9.05 -16.06 -3.86
C GLU A 61 8.05 -15.30 -2.98
N VAL A 62 6.97 -14.76 -3.55
CA VAL A 62 5.93 -14.05 -2.79
C VAL A 62 4.76 -15.01 -2.51
N PRO A 63 4.53 -15.40 -1.25
CA PRO A 63 3.40 -16.25 -0.89
C PRO A 63 2.06 -15.61 -1.27
N TRP A 64 1.08 -16.43 -1.65
CA TRP A 64 -0.24 -15.94 -2.06
C TRP A 64 -0.94 -15.14 -0.94
N GLU A 65 -0.77 -15.56 0.30
CA GLU A 65 -1.29 -14.89 1.50
C GLU A 65 -0.76 -13.46 1.60
N ASN A 66 0.49 -13.24 1.19
CA ASN A 66 1.08 -11.91 1.20
C ASN A 66 0.52 -11.03 0.08
N VAL A 67 0.17 -11.59 -1.08
CA VAL A 67 -0.50 -10.84 -2.15
C VAL A 67 -1.87 -10.35 -1.67
N LEU A 68 -2.64 -11.23 -1.00
CA LEU A 68 -3.93 -10.87 -0.42
C LEU A 68 -3.79 -9.83 0.70
N ALA A 69 -2.84 -10.05 1.61
CA ALA A 69 -2.57 -9.12 2.71
C ALA A 69 -2.08 -7.76 2.20
N PHE A 70 -1.32 -7.71 1.10
CA PHE A 70 -0.92 -6.47 0.44
C PHE A 70 -2.14 -5.70 -0.08
N TYR A 71 -3.06 -6.39 -0.75
CA TYR A 71 -4.32 -5.80 -1.22
C TYR A 71 -5.17 -5.25 -0.05
N GLU A 72 -5.30 -6.01 1.03
CA GLU A 72 -6.00 -5.54 2.23
C GLU A 72 -5.31 -4.34 2.89
N ALA A 73 -3.98 -4.35 2.94
CA ALA A 73 -3.18 -3.24 3.46
C ALA A 73 -3.39 -1.96 2.64
N MET A 74 -3.52 -2.06 1.31
CA MET A 74 -3.88 -0.91 0.46
C MET A 74 -5.26 -0.36 0.80
N GLY A 75 -6.24 -1.22 1.04
CA GLY A 75 -7.59 -0.80 1.46
C GLY A 75 -7.61 -0.10 2.81
N LYS A 76 -6.72 -0.51 3.74
CA LYS A 76 -6.67 0.01 5.11
C LYS A 76 -5.81 1.27 5.26
N TYR A 77 -4.66 1.32 4.59
CA TYR A 77 -3.64 2.35 4.80
C TYR A 77 -3.39 3.22 3.57
N GLY A 78 -3.83 2.81 2.37
CA GLY A 78 -3.54 3.50 1.11
C GLY A 78 -4.49 4.65 0.77
N ALA A 79 -5.43 5.01 1.66
CA ALA A 79 -6.38 6.08 1.41
C ALA A 79 -5.72 7.45 1.52
N TYR A 80 -5.90 8.28 0.48
CA TYR A 80 -5.51 9.69 0.51
C TYR A 80 -6.62 10.55 1.12
N PRO A 81 -6.26 11.58 1.92
CA PRO A 81 -7.21 12.62 2.28
C PRO A 81 -7.48 13.47 1.01
N HIS A 82 -8.61 13.22 0.36
CA HIS A 82 -9.10 14.11 -0.70
C HIS A 82 -9.98 15.19 -0.09
N PRO A 83 -9.79 16.48 -0.43
CA PRO A 83 -10.73 17.53 -0.06
C PRO A 83 -12.10 17.21 -0.67
N GLY A 84 -13.06 16.83 0.16
CA GLY A 84 -14.45 16.53 -0.24
C GLY A 84 -14.91 15.07 -0.15
N ASP A 85 -14.04 14.10 0.16
CA ASP A 85 -14.45 12.69 0.29
C ASP A 85 -14.73 12.29 1.75
N GLN A 86 -15.90 12.65 2.27
CA GLN A 86 -16.39 12.15 3.55
C GLN A 86 -16.96 10.71 3.48
N ARG A 87 -17.00 10.08 2.29
CA ARG A 87 -17.69 8.79 2.08
C ARG A 87 -16.81 7.57 2.33
N ARG A 88 -15.47 7.70 2.26
CA ARG A 88 -14.54 6.55 2.45
C ARG A 88 -14.28 6.16 3.91
N VAL A 89 -14.38 7.09 4.86
CA VAL A 89 -14.18 6.80 6.30
C VAL A 89 -15.21 5.79 6.82
N LEU A 90 -16.40 5.73 6.21
CA LEU A 90 -17.51 4.87 6.65
C LEU A 90 -17.54 3.47 5.98
N ARG A 91 -16.81 3.25 4.87
CA ARG A 91 -16.83 1.96 4.16
C ARG A 91 -15.88 0.91 4.75
N SER A 92 -14.76 1.33 5.35
CA SER A 92 -13.85 0.42 6.07
C SER A 92 -14.55 -0.27 7.26
N ALA A 93 -15.51 0.40 7.90
CA ALA A 93 -16.32 -0.19 8.97
C ALA A 93 -17.43 -1.15 8.47
N ARG A 94 -17.96 -0.94 7.26
CA ARG A 94 -19.08 -1.75 6.73
C ARG A 94 -18.65 -2.97 5.91
N GLN A 95 -17.51 -2.92 5.24
CA GLN A 95 -17.10 -4.00 4.33
C GLN A 95 -16.67 -5.27 5.09
N VAL A 96 -16.00 -5.12 6.24
CA VAL A 96 -15.66 -6.24 7.16
C VAL A 96 -16.91 -6.84 7.82
N ALA A 97 -17.95 -6.02 8.08
CA ALA A 97 -19.18 -6.48 8.72
C ALA A 97 -20.14 -7.25 7.79
N SER A 98 -19.93 -7.20 6.48
CA SER A 98 -20.79 -7.89 5.49
C SER A 98 -20.38 -9.33 5.22
N HIS A 99 -19.12 -9.70 5.49
CA HIS A 99 -18.62 -11.07 5.30
C HIS A 99 -18.97 -12.01 6.47
N LYS A 100 -19.32 -11.47 7.65
CA LYS A 100 -19.74 -12.25 8.83
C LYS A 100 -21.25 -12.56 8.91
N ARG A 101 -22.06 -12.15 7.91
CA ARG A 101 -23.51 -12.40 7.87
C ARG A 101 -23.96 -13.35 6.75
N ARG A 102 -23.02 -14.15 6.22
CA ARG A 102 -23.28 -15.20 5.24
C ARG A 102 -22.77 -16.58 5.69
N CYS A 103 -22.62 -16.76 6.99
CA CYS A 103 -22.61 -18.07 7.64
C CYS A 103 -23.79 -18.11 8.62
#